data_AF-A0A7S1ST96-F1
#
_entry.id   AF-A0A7S1ST96-F1
#
_cell.length_a   1.000
_cell.length_b   1.000
_cell.length_c   1.000
_cell.angle_alpha   90.00
_cell.angle_beta   90.00
_cell.angle_gamma   90.00
#
_symmetry.space_group_name_H-M   'P 1'
#
loop_
_entity.id
_entity.type
_entity.pdbx_description
1 polymer ?
#
loop_
_entity_poly.entity_id
_entity_poly.type
_entity_poly.pdbx_seq_one_letter_code
_entity_poly.pdbx_strand_id
1 'polypeptide(L)'
;AQMAVTVAIAKPTSLRRLAAPRRACRALTVGRRTVVASADGKFADYAPKTAILFPGQGAQSVGMAKEVCEKSAAAKGLFEQASDILGYDLLKTCTEGPAEKLNSTAVSQPAIYVASFAALELLKEMEGDVNVDVAAGLSLGEYTALAYAGAMSFEDGLKLVKIRGESMQAAADLTPSGMCSIIGLKSDVVESVCAKASEMVGKPGAIKLANYLCPGNYAVSGSIEACEAVEAIAKPEFKARMTVRLAVAGA
;
A
#
# COMPACT_ATOMS: atom_id res chain seq x y z
N ALA A 1 12.42 -9.02 2.80
CA ALA A 1 12.31 -8.22 1.57
C ALA A 1 12.09 -6.77 1.96
N GLN A 2 12.97 -5.83 1.56
CA GLN A 2 12.66 -4.41 1.69
C GLN A 2 11.56 -4.09 0.68
N MET A 3 10.42 -3.62 1.16
CA MET A 3 9.29 -3.34 0.31
C MET A 3 9.46 -1.95 -0.29
N ALA A 4 9.64 -1.88 -1.61
CA ALA A 4 9.79 -0.63 -2.35
C ALA A 4 8.44 0.10 -2.46
N VAL A 5 8.47 1.42 -2.34
CA VAL A 5 7.40 2.26 -2.89
C VAL A 5 7.81 2.53 -4.34
N THR A 6 7.15 1.86 -5.28
CA THR A 6 7.41 2.11 -6.70
C THR A 6 6.58 3.32 -7.16
N VAL A 7 7.28 4.23 -7.83
CA VAL A 7 6.72 5.44 -8.41
C VAL A 7 6.63 5.23 -9.92
N ALA A 8 5.41 5.17 -10.44
CA ALA A 8 5.14 5.09 -11.88
C ALA A 8 4.82 6.48 -12.42
N ILE A 9 5.42 6.85 -13.55
CA ILE A 9 5.07 8.10 -14.26
C ILE A 9 3.83 7.80 -15.11
N ALA A 10 2.75 8.52 -14.84
CA ALA A 10 1.53 8.40 -15.63
C ALA A 10 1.74 9.05 -17.00
N LYS A 11 1.37 8.35 -18.09
CA LYS A 11 1.42 8.93 -19.43
C LYS A 11 0.35 10.03 -19.54
N PRO A 12 0.67 11.22 -20.05
CA PRO A 12 -0.35 12.23 -20.30
C PRO A 12 -1.32 11.70 -21.36
N THR A 13 -2.61 11.63 -21.02
CA THR A 13 -3.69 11.52 -22.01
C THR A 13 -3.62 12.74 -22.91
N SER A 14 -3.46 12.53 -24.21
CA SER A 14 -3.30 13.61 -25.17
C SER A 14 -4.50 14.54 -25.14
N LEU A 15 -4.33 15.84 -24.81
CA LEU A 15 -4.82 16.98 -25.60
C LEU A 15 -4.49 18.38 -25.03
N ARG A 16 -4.31 19.29 -26.00
CA ARG A 16 -4.08 20.75 -26.03
C ARG A 16 -4.09 21.56 -24.72
N ARG A 17 -2.95 22.20 -24.45
CA ARG A 17 -2.78 23.31 -23.50
C ARG A 17 -3.61 24.53 -23.90
N LEU A 18 -4.42 25.03 -22.96
CA LEU A 18 -4.81 26.43 -22.87
C LEU A 18 -4.16 27.01 -21.60
N ALA A 19 -3.43 28.12 -21.76
CA ALA A 19 -2.67 28.76 -20.69
C ALA A 19 -3.52 29.81 -19.96
N ALA A 20 -3.41 29.87 -18.63
CA ALA A 20 -3.90 30.98 -17.80
C ALA A 20 -2.88 31.32 -16.68
N PRO A 21 -2.81 32.58 -16.20
CA PRO A 21 -1.64 33.11 -15.50
C PRO A 21 -1.61 32.85 -13.99
N ARG A 22 -0.40 32.87 -13.43
CA ARG A 22 -0.05 32.51 -12.04
C ARG A 22 -0.20 33.69 -11.07
N ARG A 23 -0.55 33.40 -9.81
CA ARG A 23 -0.20 34.23 -8.63
C ARG A 23 0.69 33.41 -7.68
N ALA A 24 1.75 34.03 -7.18
CA ALA A 24 2.78 33.40 -6.36
C ALA A 24 2.47 33.54 -4.86
N CYS A 25 2.71 32.48 -4.10
CA CYS A 25 2.85 32.54 -2.64
C CYS A 25 4.10 31.75 -2.24
N ARG A 26 4.93 32.35 -1.36
CA ARG A 26 6.28 31.90 -1.03
C ARG A 26 6.22 31.13 0.30
N ALA A 27 6.70 29.89 0.33
CA ALA A 27 6.83 29.10 1.57
C ALA A 27 8.30 28.73 1.80
N LEU A 28 8.74 28.85 3.06
CA LEU A 28 10.12 28.64 3.52
C LEU A 28 10.52 27.16 3.53
N THR A 29 11.76 26.90 3.11
CA THR A 29 12.39 25.58 3.07
C THR A 29 13.17 25.30 4.36
N VAL A 30 12.93 24.15 5.00
CA VAL A 30 13.87 23.56 5.97
C VAL A 30 14.33 22.23 5.39
N GLY A 31 15.60 22.18 4.97
CA GLY A 31 16.18 21.05 4.28
C GLY A 31 16.93 20.09 5.22
N ARG A 32 16.81 18.79 4.95
CA ARG A 32 17.95 17.88 4.96
C ARG A 32 17.74 16.80 3.91
N ARG A 33 18.53 16.91 2.83
CA ARG A 33 18.56 16.00 1.69
C ARG A 33 19.33 14.74 2.07
N THR A 34 18.65 13.60 2.11
CA THR A 34 19.25 12.30 1.76
C THR A 34 18.67 11.91 0.42
N VAL A 35 19.33 12.37 -0.65
CA VAL A 35 19.00 11.93 -2.00
C VAL A 35 19.80 10.65 -2.24
N VAL A 36 19.16 9.49 -2.15
CA VAL A 36 19.65 8.31 -2.88
C VAL A 36 19.19 8.52 -4.31
N ALA A 37 19.95 9.35 -5.04
CA ALA A 37 19.73 9.58 -6.45
C ALA A 37 20.37 8.42 -7.22
N SER A 38 19.55 7.47 -7.66
CA SER A 38 19.73 7.04 -9.04
C SER A 38 19.11 8.13 -9.91
N ALA A 39 19.78 9.29 -10.02
CA ALA A 39 19.33 10.38 -10.86
C ALA A 39 19.87 10.12 -12.27
N ASP A 40 19.08 9.47 -13.11
CA ASP A 40 19.21 9.68 -14.53
C ASP A 40 18.83 11.14 -14.82
N GLY A 41 19.73 11.90 -15.44
CA GLY A 41 19.52 13.33 -15.69
C GLY A 41 18.29 13.67 -16.53
N LYS A 42 17.60 12.65 -17.08
CA LYS A 42 16.36 12.79 -17.85
C LYS A 42 15.19 13.33 -17.03
N PHE A 43 15.17 13.11 -15.72
CA PHE A 43 14.10 13.62 -14.84
C PHE A 43 14.54 14.78 -13.96
N ALA A 44 15.75 15.34 -14.16
CA ALA A 44 16.28 16.41 -13.31
C ALA A 44 15.36 17.65 -13.24
N ASP A 45 14.64 17.95 -14.33
CA ASP A 45 13.71 19.06 -14.44
C ASP A 45 12.22 18.64 -14.33
N TYR A 46 11.94 17.35 -14.06
CA TYR A 46 10.57 16.87 -13.92
C TYR A 46 9.99 17.31 -12.57
N ALA A 47 9.01 18.20 -12.61
CA ALA A 47 8.33 18.75 -11.44
C ALA A 47 6.85 18.32 -11.44
N PRO A 48 6.51 17.14 -10.90
CA PRO A 48 5.14 16.66 -10.84
C PRO A 48 4.31 17.58 -9.93
N LYS A 49 3.06 17.85 -10.32
CA LYS A 49 2.11 18.69 -9.58
C LYS A 49 1.01 17.88 -8.92
N THR A 50 0.61 16.79 -9.58
CA THR A 50 -0.48 15.93 -9.11
C THR A 50 0.04 14.50 -9.01
N ALA A 51 -0.14 13.89 -7.84
CA ALA A 51 0.16 12.48 -7.64
C ALA A 51 -1.08 11.75 -7.13
N ILE A 52 -1.22 10.49 -7.53
CA ILE A 52 -2.20 9.58 -6.96
C ILE A 52 -1.49 8.48 -6.18
N LEU A 53 -2.02 8.17 -4.99
CA LEU A 53 -1.46 7.18 -4.09
C LEU A 53 -2.47 6.07 -3.86
N PHE A 54 -2.08 4.85 -4.17
CA PHE A 54 -2.91 3.68 -4.00
C PHE A 54 -2.61 2.97 -2.67
N PRO A 55 -3.64 2.65 -1.87
CA PRO A 55 -3.45 2.02 -0.57
C PRO A 55 -2.98 0.56 -0.71
N GLY A 56 -2.35 0.08 0.35
CA GLY A 56 -1.99 -1.33 0.50
C GLY A 56 -2.98 -2.12 1.33
N GLN A 57 -2.63 -3.37 1.61
CA GLN A 57 -3.37 -4.24 2.53
C GLN A 57 -3.50 -3.59 3.92
N GLY A 58 -4.66 -3.78 4.56
CA GLY A 58 -5.07 -3.12 5.80
C GLY A 58 -6.06 -1.96 5.58
N ALA A 59 -6.24 -1.50 4.34
CA ALA A 59 -7.21 -0.47 4.00
C ALA A 59 -8.63 -1.01 3.76
N GLN A 60 -8.80 -2.33 3.65
CA GLN A 60 -10.09 -2.96 3.43
C GLN A 60 -11.00 -2.87 4.66
N SER A 61 -12.30 -2.72 4.43
CA SER A 61 -13.33 -2.72 5.47
C SER A 61 -14.65 -3.23 4.91
N VAL A 62 -15.44 -3.92 5.74
CA VAL A 62 -16.78 -4.35 5.33
C VAL A 62 -17.64 -3.10 5.08
N GLY A 63 -18.37 -3.11 3.96
CA GLY A 63 -19.11 -1.95 3.46
C GLY A 63 -18.33 -1.11 2.45
N MET A 64 -17.03 -1.40 2.22
CA MET A 64 -16.27 -0.75 1.15
C MET A 64 -16.90 -0.99 -0.22
N ALA A 65 -16.66 -0.07 -1.16
CA ALA A 65 -17.20 -0.06 -2.53
C ALA A 65 -18.73 0.05 -2.66
N LYS A 66 -19.52 -0.04 -1.58
CA LYS A 66 -20.98 0.07 -1.63
C LYS A 66 -21.45 1.39 -2.27
N GLU A 67 -21.07 2.52 -1.67
CA GLU A 67 -21.48 3.85 -2.14
C GLU A 67 -20.96 4.14 -3.55
N VAL A 68 -19.75 3.68 -3.86
CA VAL A 68 -19.13 3.89 -5.18
C VAL A 68 -19.90 3.13 -6.27
N CYS A 69 -20.23 1.87 -6.04
CA CYS A 69 -21.00 1.05 -6.99
C CYS A 69 -22.48 1.45 -7.06
N GLU A 70 -23.03 2.10 -6.04
CA GLU A 70 -24.38 2.70 -6.09
C GLU A 70 -24.41 3.96 -6.98
N LYS A 71 -23.31 4.71 -7.05
CA LYS A 71 -23.22 5.98 -7.79
C LYS A 71 -22.68 5.83 -9.22
N SER A 72 -21.81 4.86 -9.48
CA SER A 72 -21.15 4.66 -10.77
C SER A 72 -21.44 3.27 -11.35
N ALA A 73 -22.06 3.25 -12.53
CA ALA A 73 -22.28 2.02 -13.29
C ALA A 73 -20.95 1.42 -13.79
N ALA A 74 -19.98 2.28 -14.15
CA ALA A 74 -18.65 1.85 -14.56
C ALA A 74 -17.91 1.16 -13.40
N ALA A 75 -17.98 1.73 -12.20
CA ALA A 75 -17.43 1.11 -11.00
C ALA A 75 -18.05 -0.26 -10.71
N LYS A 76 -19.38 -0.39 -10.85
CA LYS A 76 -20.06 -1.68 -10.69
C LYS A 76 -19.61 -2.70 -11.75
N GLY A 77 -19.45 -2.27 -13.00
CA GLY A 77 -18.96 -3.12 -14.08
C GLY A 77 -17.56 -3.70 -13.82
N LEU A 78 -16.67 -2.94 -13.17
CA LEU A 78 -15.35 -3.45 -12.76
C LEU A 78 -15.45 -4.60 -11.74
N PHE A 79 -16.42 -4.55 -10.83
CA PHE A 79 -16.66 -5.64 -9.87
C PHE A 79 -17.30 -6.87 -10.53
N GLU A 80 -18.15 -6.67 -11.53
CA GLU A 80 -18.71 -7.77 -12.33
C GLU A 80 -17.60 -8.48 -13.11
N GLN A 81 -16.78 -7.71 -13.83
CA GLN A 81 -15.59 -8.21 -14.52
C GLN A 81 -14.61 -8.91 -13.58
N ALA A 82 -14.40 -8.35 -12.38
CA ALA A 82 -13.56 -8.98 -11.37
C ALA A 82 -14.14 -10.31 -10.90
N SER A 83 -15.47 -10.41 -10.74
CA SER A 83 -16.13 -11.64 -10.33
C SER A 83 -15.94 -12.76 -11.36
N ASP A 84 -15.98 -12.45 -12.65
CA ASP A 84 -15.69 -13.40 -13.72
C ASP A 84 -14.25 -13.92 -13.67
N ILE A 85 -13.28 -13.05 -13.41
CA ILE A 85 -11.85 -13.40 -13.31
C ILE A 85 -11.55 -14.21 -12.05
N LEU A 86 -12.15 -13.82 -10.93
CA LEU A 86 -11.86 -14.40 -9.61
C LEU A 86 -12.61 -15.71 -9.38
N GLY A 87 -13.80 -15.86 -9.98
CA GLY A 87 -14.69 -17.01 -9.81
C GLY A 87 -15.63 -16.91 -8.60
N TYR A 88 -15.78 -15.72 -8.01
CA TYR A 88 -16.67 -15.47 -6.88
C TYR A 88 -17.11 -14.00 -6.85
N ASP A 89 -18.23 -13.73 -6.17
CA ASP A 89 -18.75 -12.37 -5.99
C ASP A 89 -17.89 -11.57 -5.01
N LEU A 90 -16.97 -10.78 -5.58
CA LEU A 90 -16.08 -9.91 -4.82
C LEU A 90 -16.85 -8.74 -4.20
N LEU A 91 -17.82 -8.18 -4.93
CA LEU A 91 -18.59 -7.02 -4.45
C LEU A 91 -19.34 -7.36 -3.18
N LYS A 92 -20.05 -8.50 -3.17
CA LYS A 92 -20.74 -9.00 -1.97
C LYS A 92 -19.79 -9.18 -0.81
N THR A 93 -18.59 -9.72 -1.05
CA THR A 93 -17.60 -9.90 0.01
C THR A 93 -17.12 -8.54 0.57
N CYS A 94 -16.96 -7.53 -0.29
CA CYS A 94 -16.61 -6.16 0.12
C CYS A 94 -17.74 -5.47 0.90
N THR A 95 -18.99 -5.60 0.46
CA THR A 95 -20.12 -4.85 1.02
C THR A 95 -20.74 -5.52 2.25
N GLU A 96 -20.79 -6.84 2.29
CA GLU A 96 -21.49 -7.63 3.33
C GLU A 96 -20.52 -8.42 4.22
N GLY A 97 -19.29 -8.69 3.77
CA GLY A 97 -18.32 -9.48 4.51
C GLY A 97 -18.52 -11.00 4.35
N PRO A 98 -18.23 -11.81 5.38
CA PRO A 98 -17.82 -11.43 6.74
C PRO A 98 -16.41 -10.80 6.78
N ALA A 99 -16.11 -10.04 7.84
CA ALA A 99 -14.85 -9.32 7.98
C ALA A 99 -13.63 -10.24 7.93
N GLU A 100 -13.74 -11.43 8.50
CA GLU A 100 -12.69 -12.46 8.52
C GLU A 100 -12.32 -12.89 7.10
N LYS A 101 -13.32 -13.10 6.23
CA LYS A 101 -13.09 -13.46 4.83
C LYS A 101 -12.43 -12.30 4.08
N LEU A 102 -12.96 -11.09 4.23
CA LEU A 102 -12.40 -9.89 3.58
C LEU A 102 -10.97 -9.61 4.05
N ASN A 103 -10.64 -9.87 5.31
CA ASN A 103 -9.31 -9.68 5.88
C ASN A 103 -8.31 -10.78 5.53
N SER A 104 -8.74 -11.90 4.94
CA SER A 104 -7.81 -12.88 4.40
C SER A 104 -6.95 -12.23 3.30
N THR A 105 -5.67 -12.59 3.25
CA THR A 105 -4.72 -12.00 2.31
C THR A 105 -5.11 -12.30 0.85
N ALA A 106 -5.67 -13.47 0.61
CA ALA A 106 -6.16 -13.90 -0.71
C ALA A 106 -7.34 -13.05 -1.23
N VAL A 107 -8.19 -12.50 -0.34
CA VAL A 107 -9.38 -11.73 -0.72
C VAL A 107 -9.15 -10.22 -0.62
N SER A 108 -8.50 -9.75 0.45
CA SER A 108 -8.22 -8.32 0.67
C SER A 108 -7.43 -7.71 -0.48
N GLN A 109 -6.50 -8.46 -1.06
CA GLN A 109 -5.66 -7.97 -2.14
C GLN A 109 -6.45 -7.65 -3.43
N PRO A 110 -7.21 -8.60 -4.01
CA PRO A 110 -8.15 -8.29 -5.10
C PRO A 110 -9.18 -7.21 -4.73
N ALA A 111 -9.71 -7.24 -3.50
CA ALA A 111 -10.71 -6.27 -3.04
C ALA A 111 -10.21 -4.82 -3.12
N ILE A 112 -9.01 -4.55 -2.57
CA ILE A 112 -8.40 -3.21 -2.58
C ILE A 112 -8.05 -2.78 -4.00
N TYR A 113 -7.54 -3.69 -4.83
CA TYR A 113 -7.20 -3.40 -6.22
C TYR A 113 -8.44 -2.94 -7.00
N VAL A 114 -9.52 -3.73 -6.99
CA VAL A 114 -10.75 -3.41 -7.73
C VAL A 114 -11.44 -2.17 -7.15
N ALA A 115 -11.52 -2.04 -5.82
CA ALA A 115 -12.11 -0.86 -5.19
C ALA A 115 -11.35 0.44 -5.51
N SER A 116 -10.03 0.36 -5.70
CA SER A 116 -9.23 1.51 -6.13
C SER A 116 -9.63 1.97 -7.53
N PHE A 117 -9.79 1.06 -8.49
CA PHE A 117 -10.27 1.40 -9.84
C PHE A 117 -11.72 1.88 -9.83
N ALA A 118 -12.59 1.27 -9.03
CA ALA A 118 -13.96 1.75 -8.84
C ALA A 118 -14.00 3.20 -8.34
N ALA A 119 -13.13 3.56 -7.38
CA ALA A 119 -13.02 4.93 -6.89
C ALA A 119 -12.50 5.90 -7.98
N LEU A 120 -11.62 5.45 -8.86
CA LEU A 120 -11.16 6.24 -10.01
C LEU A 120 -12.27 6.51 -11.02
N GLU A 121 -13.11 5.52 -11.32
CA GLU A 121 -14.25 5.71 -12.23
C GLU A 121 -15.22 6.75 -11.67
N LEU A 122 -15.56 6.67 -10.38
CA LEU A 122 -16.41 7.68 -9.75
C LEU A 122 -15.75 9.07 -9.74
N LEU A 123 -14.45 9.16 -9.46
CA LEU A 123 -13.71 10.43 -9.52
C LEU A 123 -13.77 11.03 -10.92
N LYS A 124 -13.59 10.20 -11.95
CA LYS A 124 -13.67 10.60 -13.35
C LYS A 124 -15.07 11.07 -13.75
N GLU A 125 -16.12 10.42 -13.26
CA GLU A 125 -17.51 10.86 -13.49
C GLU A 125 -17.81 12.21 -12.82
N MET A 126 -17.22 12.47 -11.65
CA MET A 126 -17.45 13.71 -10.89
C MET A 126 -16.66 14.90 -11.44
N GLU A 127 -15.38 14.71 -11.74
CA GLU A 127 -14.42 15.79 -12.02
C GLU A 127 -13.89 15.77 -13.47
N GLY A 128 -14.25 14.75 -14.26
CA GLY A 128 -13.64 14.48 -15.56
C GLY A 128 -12.27 13.82 -15.44
N ASP A 129 -11.54 13.77 -16.55
CA ASP A 129 -10.19 13.21 -16.56
C ASP A 129 -9.22 14.07 -15.73
N VAL A 130 -8.75 13.52 -14.61
CA VAL A 130 -7.73 14.17 -13.78
C VAL A 130 -6.36 13.93 -14.40
N ASN A 131 -5.67 15.00 -14.76
CA ASN A 131 -4.28 14.91 -15.23
C ASN A 131 -3.35 14.62 -14.05
N VAL A 132 -2.99 13.35 -13.90
CA VAL A 132 -2.06 12.86 -12.87
C VAL A 132 -0.67 12.74 -13.49
N ASP A 133 0.34 13.31 -12.83
CA ASP A 133 1.72 13.24 -13.28
C ASP A 133 2.37 11.92 -12.82
N VAL A 134 2.05 11.50 -11.60
CA VAL A 134 2.71 10.39 -10.91
C VAL A 134 1.70 9.50 -10.18
N ALA A 135 1.87 8.19 -10.28
CA ALA A 135 1.17 7.22 -9.46
C ALA A 135 2.17 6.46 -8.58
N ALA A 136 1.82 6.21 -7.32
CA ALA A 136 2.59 5.31 -6.48
C ALA A 136 1.63 4.50 -5.61
N GLY A 137 2.13 3.41 -5.04
CA GLY A 137 1.31 2.61 -4.14
C GLY A 137 2.11 1.89 -3.08
N LEU A 138 1.44 1.60 -1.97
CA LEU A 138 2.04 0.91 -0.84
C LEU A 138 1.79 -0.60 -0.97
N SER A 139 2.84 -1.41 -1.07
CA SER A 139 2.75 -2.88 -1.14
C SER A 139 1.90 -3.31 -2.34
N LEU A 140 0.78 -3.97 -2.08
CA LEU A 140 -0.27 -4.23 -3.05
C LEU A 140 -0.62 -3.03 -3.93
N GLY A 141 -0.68 -1.81 -3.37
CA GLY A 141 -1.04 -0.62 -4.12
C GLY A 141 -0.10 -0.33 -5.29
N GLU A 142 1.13 -0.87 -5.28
CA GLU A 142 2.06 -0.78 -6.41
C GLU A 142 1.48 -1.42 -7.68
N TYR A 143 0.80 -2.55 -7.56
CA TYR A 143 0.16 -3.22 -8.69
C TYR A 143 -0.95 -2.35 -9.27
N THR A 144 -1.75 -1.72 -8.40
CA THR A 144 -2.76 -0.74 -8.80
C THR A 144 -2.14 0.47 -9.49
N ALA A 145 -1.02 1.00 -8.96
CA ALA A 145 -0.32 2.13 -9.56
C ALA A 145 0.25 1.81 -10.95
N LEU A 146 0.83 0.62 -11.11
CA LEU A 146 1.37 0.15 -12.39
C LEU A 146 0.27 -0.08 -13.42
N ALA A 147 -0.83 -0.71 -13.03
CA ALA A 147 -1.99 -0.89 -13.90
C ALA A 147 -2.62 0.46 -14.29
N TYR A 148 -2.79 1.38 -13.34
CA TYR A 148 -3.27 2.74 -13.60
C TYR A 148 -2.36 3.51 -14.58
N ALA A 149 -1.04 3.38 -14.44
CA ALA A 149 -0.08 3.99 -15.35
C ALA A 149 -0.01 3.32 -16.74
N GLY A 150 -0.76 2.23 -16.95
CA GLY A 150 -0.81 1.49 -18.21
C GLY A 150 0.38 0.56 -18.45
N ALA A 151 1.13 0.19 -17.40
CA ALA A 151 2.19 -0.82 -17.50
C ALA A 151 1.63 -2.24 -17.64
N MET A 152 0.39 -2.46 -17.19
CA MET A 152 -0.38 -3.69 -17.39
C MET A 152 -1.87 -3.35 -17.51
N SER A 153 -2.65 -4.27 -18.09
CA SER A 153 -4.11 -4.14 -18.14
C SER A 153 -4.73 -4.30 -16.75
N PHE A 154 -5.98 -3.86 -16.59
CA PHE A 154 -6.73 -4.08 -15.35
C PHE A 154 -6.83 -5.58 -15.02
N GLU A 155 -7.12 -6.38 -16.03
CA GLU A 155 -7.35 -7.83 -15.96
C GLU A 155 -6.09 -8.59 -15.57
N ASP A 156 -4.95 -8.26 -16.19
CA ASP A 156 -3.68 -8.91 -15.89
C ASP A 156 -3.18 -8.49 -14.51
N GLY A 157 -3.36 -7.23 -14.13
CA GLY A 157 -3.10 -6.77 -12.77
C GLY A 157 -3.96 -7.50 -11.74
N LEU A 158 -5.26 -7.70 -12.00
CA LEU A 158 -6.14 -8.45 -11.10
C LEU A 158 -5.73 -9.93 -10.97
N LYS A 159 -5.40 -10.59 -12.08
CA LYS A 159 -4.90 -11.99 -12.05
C LYS A 159 -3.60 -12.10 -11.25
N LEU A 160 -2.68 -11.15 -11.44
CA LEU A 160 -1.40 -11.12 -10.71
C LEU A 160 -1.60 -10.88 -9.22
N VAL A 161 -2.50 -9.96 -8.86
CA VAL A 161 -2.87 -9.67 -7.47
C VAL A 161 -3.55 -10.87 -6.81
N LYS A 162 -4.41 -11.61 -7.52
CA LYS A 162 -4.99 -12.88 -7.03
C LYS A 162 -3.89 -13.88 -6.68
N ILE A 163 -2.99 -14.17 -7.64
CA ILE A 163 -1.89 -15.12 -7.43
C ILE A 163 -1.01 -14.70 -6.25
N ARG A 164 -0.69 -13.39 -6.15
CA ARG A 164 0.08 -12.84 -5.03
C ARG A 164 -0.63 -13.06 -3.70
N GLY A 165 -1.92 -12.72 -3.61
CA GLY A 165 -2.71 -12.88 -2.40
C GLY A 165 -2.78 -14.34 -1.94
N GLU A 166 -3.07 -15.25 -2.87
CA GLU A 166 -3.13 -16.70 -2.60
C GLU A 166 -1.76 -17.26 -2.16
N SER A 167 -0.68 -16.87 -2.84
CA SER A 167 0.67 -17.32 -2.51
C SER A 167 1.13 -16.84 -1.14
N MET A 168 0.84 -15.57 -0.81
CA MET A 168 1.15 -15.00 0.51
C MET A 168 0.31 -15.66 1.62
N GLN A 169 -0.96 -15.93 1.37
CA GLN A 169 -1.82 -16.64 2.33
C GLN A 169 -1.27 -18.05 2.59
N ALA A 170 -0.94 -18.80 1.54
CA ALA A 170 -0.38 -20.14 1.68
C ALA A 170 0.95 -20.16 2.47
N ALA A 171 1.81 -19.16 2.26
CA ALA A 171 3.04 -19.02 3.03
C ALA A 171 2.77 -18.71 4.51
N ALA A 172 1.80 -17.83 4.80
CA ALA A 172 1.39 -17.50 6.16
C ALA A 172 0.77 -18.69 6.90
N ASP A 173 -0.03 -19.50 6.20
CA ASP A 173 -0.64 -20.71 6.75
C ASP A 173 0.41 -21.78 7.06
N LEU A 174 1.46 -21.89 6.22
CA LEU A 174 2.57 -22.82 6.42
C LEU A 174 3.49 -22.40 7.58
N THR A 175 3.72 -21.11 7.74
CA THR A 175 4.63 -20.57 8.76
C THR A 175 3.99 -19.35 9.44
N PRO A 176 3.32 -19.56 10.59
CA PRO A 176 2.71 -18.49 11.35
C PRO A 176 3.71 -17.38 11.69
N SER A 177 3.33 -16.15 11.38
CA SER A 177 4.16 -14.96 11.50
C SER A 177 3.28 -13.75 11.79
N GLY A 178 3.89 -12.65 12.19
CA GLY A 178 3.18 -11.42 12.49
C GLY A 178 3.95 -10.17 12.10
N MET A 179 3.25 -9.03 12.21
CA MET A 179 3.81 -7.72 11.94
C MET A 179 3.38 -6.72 13.01
N CYS A 180 4.30 -5.84 13.41
CA CYS A 180 4.05 -4.76 14.36
C CYS A 180 4.52 -3.42 13.79
N SER A 181 3.77 -2.35 14.02
CA SER A 181 4.25 -0.98 13.84
C SER A 181 4.93 -0.49 15.12
N ILE A 182 6.10 0.12 14.99
CA ILE A 182 6.85 0.78 16.06
C ILE A 182 6.86 2.28 15.77
N ILE A 183 6.32 3.06 16.71
CA ILE A 183 6.14 4.51 16.54
C ILE A 183 7.01 5.27 17.55
N GLY A 184 7.62 6.37 17.10
CA GLY A 184 8.39 7.31 17.92
C GLY A 184 9.88 7.02 18.01
N LEU A 185 10.41 6.07 17.25
CA LEU A 185 11.84 5.76 17.18
C LEU A 185 12.45 6.18 15.85
N LYS A 186 13.79 6.19 15.76
CA LYS A 186 14.51 6.29 14.47
C LYS A 186 14.76 4.89 13.91
N SER A 187 14.98 4.77 12.61
CA SER A 187 15.15 3.47 11.93
C SER A 187 16.33 2.65 12.46
N ASP A 188 17.45 3.28 12.76
CA ASP A 188 18.65 2.65 13.37
C ASP A 188 18.34 2.07 14.77
N VAL A 189 17.53 2.78 15.55
CA VAL A 189 17.05 2.28 16.85
C VAL A 189 16.07 1.12 16.66
N VAL A 190 15.19 1.19 15.66
CA VAL A 190 14.27 0.07 15.33
C VAL A 190 15.04 -1.19 14.91
N GLU A 191 16.12 -1.04 14.14
CA GLU A 191 17.01 -2.17 13.81
C GLU A 191 17.63 -2.79 15.06
N SER A 192 18.02 -1.96 16.04
CA SER A 192 18.51 -2.43 17.34
C SER A 192 17.44 -3.16 18.16
N VAL A 193 16.19 -2.69 18.12
CA VAL A 193 15.02 -3.37 18.72
C VAL A 193 14.82 -4.75 18.08
N CYS A 194 14.88 -4.84 16.75
CA CYS A 194 14.76 -6.12 16.04
C CYS A 194 15.89 -7.10 16.37
N ALA A 195 17.13 -6.62 16.48
CA ALA A 195 18.28 -7.43 16.86
C ALA A 195 18.12 -8.02 18.26
N LYS A 196 17.75 -7.17 19.24
CA LYS A 196 17.53 -7.61 20.62
C LYS A 196 16.34 -8.57 20.75
N ALA A 197 15.23 -8.30 20.06
CA ALA A 197 14.08 -9.20 20.03
C ALA A 197 14.44 -10.57 19.43
N SER A 198 15.26 -10.60 18.37
CA SER A 198 15.75 -11.85 17.76
C SER A 198 16.67 -12.63 18.70
N GLU A 199 17.50 -11.95 19.49
CA GLU A 199 18.35 -12.55 20.52
C GLU A 199 17.51 -13.17 21.66
N MET A 200 16.49 -12.44 22.14
CA MET A 200 15.60 -12.93 23.21
C MET A 200 14.87 -14.22 22.84
N VAL A 201 14.52 -14.41 21.57
CA VAL A 201 13.88 -15.65 21.08
C VAL A 201 14.88 -16.71 20.61
N GLY A 202 16.19 -16.45 20.74
CA GLY A 202 17.26 -17.40 20.38
C GLY A 202 17.35 -17.72 18.89
N LYS A 203 16.74 -16.90 18.03
CA LYS A 203 16.67 -17.14 16.57
C LYS A 203 17.12 -15.90 15.81
N PRO A 204 18.35 -15.89 15.27
CA PRO A 204 18.85 -14.77 14.46
C PRO A 204 17.91 -14.43 13.30
N GLY A 205 17.56 -13.15 13.19
CA GLY A 205 16.68 -12.66 12.13
C GLY A 205 15.22 -13.11 12.25
N ALA A 206 14.77 -13.52 13.45
CA ALA A 206 13.37 -13.86 13.71
C ALA A 206 12.42 -12.69 13.49
N ILE A 207 12.91 -11.44 13.56
CA ILE A 207 12.16 -10.25 13.17
C ILE A 207 13.07 -9.24 12.45
N LYS A 208 12.52 -8.56 11.45
CA LYS A 208 13.24 -7.57 10.64
C LYS A 208 12.38 -6.34 10.40
N LEU A 209 13.05 -5.21 10.19
CA LEU A 209 12.44 -4.00 9.67
C LEU A 209 11.94 -4.24 8.23
N ALA A 210 10.62 -4.24 8.06
CA ALA A 210 9.95 -4.59 6.80
C ALA A 210 9.56 -3.33 6.00
N ASN A 211 9.04 -2.30 6.68
CA ASN A 211 8.53 -1.10 6.04
C ASN A 211 8.98 0.19 6.73
N TYR A 212 9.38 1.16 5.93
CA TYR A 212 9.65 2.54 6.32
C TYR A 212 8.41 3.36 5.94
N LEU A 213 7.48 3.55 6.88
CA LEU A 213 6.16 4.15 6.57
C LEU A 213 6.26 5.67 6.52
N CYS A 214 6.76 6.28 7.59
CA CYS A 214 7.07 7.70 7.67
C CYS A 214 8.15 7.95 8.74
N PRO A 215 8.75 9.14 8.81
CA PRO A 215 9.72 9.44 9.87
C PRO A 215 9.10 9.19 11.25
N GLY A 216 9.69 8.25 12.01
CA GLY A 216 9.15 7.87 13.30
C GLY A 216 8.09 6.77 13.29
N ASN A 217 7.78 6.15 12.15
CA ASN A 217 6.87 5.01 12.07
C ASN A 217 7.41 3.94 11.12
N TYR A 218 7.59 2.74 11.65
CA TYR A 218 8.23 1.62 10.98
C TYR A 218 7.44 0.34 11.24
N ALA A 219 7.27 -0.51 10.23
CA ALA A 219 6.70 -1.84 10.42
C ALA A 219 7.80 -2.90 10.46
N VAL A 220 7.73 -3.79 11.44
CA VAL A 220 8.62 -4.93 11.61
C VAL A 220 7.84 -6.22 11.42
N SER A 221 8.42 -7.19 10.71
CA SER A 221 7.80 -8.48 10.34
C SER A 221 8.67 -9.63 10.80
N GLY A 222 8.07 -10.69 11.34
CA GLY A 222 8.79 -11.81 11.89
C GLY A 222 7.92 -12.89 12.50
N SER A 223 8.52 -13.77 13.30
CA SER A 223 7.78 -14.77 14.08
C SER A 223 6.89 -14.09 15.14
N ILE A 224 5.86 -14.80 15.59
CA ILE A 224 4.92 -14.29 16.57
C ILE A 224 5.64 -13.92 17.88
N GLU A 225 6.53 -14.80 18.35
CA GLU A 225 7.29 -14.64 19.59
C GLU A 225 8.27 -13.45 19.49
N ALA A 226 8.89 -13.25 18.33
CA ALA A 226 9.80 -12.13 18.13
C ALA A 226 9.05 -10.79 18.11
N CYS A 227 7.84 -10.78 17.57
CA CYS A 227 6.98 -9.61 17.64
C CYS A 227 6.49 -9.32 19.07
N GLU A 228 6.20 -10.36 19.87
CA GLU A 228 5.85 -10.20 21.29
C GLU A 228 7.04 -9.65 22.08
N ALA A 229 8.25 -10.13 21.79
CA ALA A 229 9.48 -9.58 22.35
C ALA A 229 9.67 -8.10 21.99
N VAL A 230 9.38 -7.69 20.76
CA VAL A 230 9.38 -6.26 20.37
C VAL A 230 8.41 -5.45 21.21
N GLU A 231 7.19 -5.93 21.41
CA GLU A 231 6.18 -5.24 22.22
C GLU A 231 6.60 -5.10 23.69
N ALA A 232 7.27 -6.13 24.22
CA ALA A 232 7.79 -6.13 25.57
C ALA A 232 8.92 -5.11 25.78
N ILE A 233 9.81 -4.89 24.79
CA ILE A 233 11.03 -4.07 24.98
C ILE A 233 10.95 -2.67 24.37
N ALA A 234 10.19 -2.47 23.29
CA ALA A 234 10.27 -1.24 22.48
C ALA A 234 9.96 0.03 23.29
N LYS A 235 8.92 -0.02 24.14
CA LYS A 235 8.54 1.12 25.00
C LYS A 235 9.40 1.25 26.26
N PRO A 236 9.54 0.22 27.12
CA PRO A 236 10.25 0.39 28.39
C PRO A 236 11.75 0.65 28.21
N GLU A 237 12.39 0.01 27.23
CA GLU A 237 13.84 0.09 27.06
C GLU A 237 14.24 1.13 26.02
N PHE A 238 13.66 1.06 24.82
CA PHE A 238 14.05 1.91 23.70
C PHE A 238 13.26 3.22 23.61
N LYS A 239 12.28 3.42 24.50
CA LYS A 239 11.44 4.63 24.59
C LYS A 239 10.58 4.88 23.35
N ALA A 240 10.11 3.82 22.69
CA ALA A 240 9.07 3.94 21.67
C ALA A 240 7.83 4.59 22.27
N ARG A 241 7.13 5.40 21.47
CA ARG A 241 5.85 6.01 21.88
C ARG A 241 4.80 4.92 22.06
N MET A 242 4.70 3.99 21.10
CA MET A 242 3.80 2.85 21.13
C MET A 242 4.23 1.78 20.11
N THR A 243 3.70 0.59 20.31
CA THR A 243 3.71 -0.52 19.34
C THR A 243 2.27 -0.92 19.04
N VAL A 244 1.99 -1.28 17.78
CA VAL A 244 0.64 -1.67 17.33
C VAL A 244 0.74 -2.95 16.50
N ARG A 245 -0.03 -3.99 16.85
CA ARG A 245 -0.20 -5.18 16.01
C ARG A 245 -0.93 -4.83 14.73
N LEU A 246 -0.41 -5.32 13.61
CA LEU A 246 -1.06 -5.18 12.32
C LEU A 246 -1.85 -6.45 12.02
N ALA A 247 -3.07 -6.28 11.52
CA ALA A 247 -3.96 -7.38 11.11
C ALA A 247 -3.56 -7.95 9.73
N VAL A 248 -2.26 -8.26 9.58
CA VAL A 248 -1.67 -8.85 8.38
C VAL A 248 -0.65 -9.90 8.83
N ALA A 249 -0.56 -11.00 8.07
CA ALA A 249 0.50 -11.97 8.29
C ALA A 249 1.87 -11.34 8.01
N GLY A 250 2.90 -11.80 8.73
CA GLY A 250 4.27 -11.44 8.41
C GLY A 250 4.70 -12.02 7.05
N ALA A 251 5.53 -11.27 6.34
CA ALA A 251 6.25 -11.73 5.14
C ALA A 251 7.72 -11.99 5.45
#